data_AF-A0A926CEG2-F1
#
_entry.id   AF-A0A926CEG2-F1
#
_cell.length_a   1.000
_cell.length_b   1.000
_cell.length_c   1.000
_cell.angle_alpha   90.00
_cell.angle_beta   90.00
_cell.angle_gamma   90.00
#
_symmetry.space_group_name_H-M   'P 1'
#
loop_
_entity.id
_entity.type
_entity.pdbx_description
1 polymer ?
#
loop_
_entity_poly.entity_id
_entity_poly.type
_entity_poly.pdbx_seq_one_letter_code
_entity_poly.pdbx_strand_id
1 'polypeptide(L)'
;MKKVIGDSVYGWNEFTEAVRRLFHFVPEIVSCDRKRKGWYVLPKRWIVERTFGWFGRLRLLNREYERRTASNETDIYIASIQLMLSRLNRTKST
;
A
#
# COMPACT_ATOMS: atom_id res chain seq x y z
N MET A 1 5.27 -1.55 19.76
CA MET A 1 4.25 -1.11 18.79
C MET A 1 4.81 -1.26 17.38
N LYS A 2 4.02 -1.74 16.42
CA LYS A 2 4.47 -1.89 15.02
C LYS A 2 4.59 -0.50 14.37
N LYS A 3 5.67 -0.27 13.63
CA LYS A 3 5.86 0.97 12.85
C LYS A 3 5.21 0.82 11.49
N VAL A 4 4.46 1.84 11.07
CA VAL A 4 3.80 1.91 9.75
C VAL A 4 4.29 3.16 9.06
N ILE A 5 4.61 3.08 7.77
CA ILE A 5 5.12 4.23 7.02
C ILE A 5 3.96 4.90 6.28
N GLY A 6 3.89 6.23 6.32
CA GLY A 6 2.88 7.03 5.62
C GLY A 6 3.50 8.17 4.79
N ASP A 7 2.76 8.67 3.81
CA ASP A 7 3.14 9.89 3.06
C ASP A 7 2.86 11.15 3.88
N SER A 8 3.41 12.30 3.46
CA SER A 8 3.26 13.60 4.13
C SER A 8 1.81 14.04 4.32
N VAL A 9 0.88 13.57 3.49
CA VAL A 9 -0.55 13.88 3.61
C VAL A 9 -1.13 13.35 4.92
N TYR A 10 -0.63 12.23 5.42
CA TYR A 10 -1.07 11.61 6.67
C TYR A 10 -0.41 12.21 7.91
N GLY A 11 0.25 13.37 7.75
CA GLY A 11 1.06 14.00 8.79
C GLY A 11 0.30 14.79 9.85
N TRP A 12 -1.04 14.83 9.81
CA TRP A 12 -1.80 15.62 10.77
C TRP A 12 -2.01 14.89 12.10
N ASN A 13 -1.98 15.65 13.20
CA ASN A 13 -1.93 15.13 14.57
C ASN A 13 -3.11 14.21 14.89
N GLU A 14 -4.32 14.60 14.48
CA GLU A 14 -5.55 13.83 14.74
C GLU A 14 -5.51 12.42 14.14
N PHE A 15 -4.95 12.26 12.92
CA PHE A 15 -4.81 10.95 12.30
C PHE A 15 -3.77 10.12 13.02
N THR A 16 -2.63 10.72 13.36
CA THR A 16 -1.56 10.02 14.07
C THR A 16 -2.05 9.50 15.43
N GLU A 17 -2.81 10.31 16.16
CA GLU A 17 -3.44 9.91 17.42
C GLU A 17 -4.50 8.83 17.23
N ALA A 18 -5.38 8.99 16.23
CA ALA A 18 -6.40 7.99 15.91
C ALA A 18 -5.77 6.63 15.57
N VAL A 19 -4.72 6.61 14.75
CA VAL A 19 -4.00 5.38 14.39
C VAL A 19 -3.35 4.74 15.61
N ARG A 20 -2.76 5.55 16.49
CA ARG A 20 -2.15 5.06 17.72
C ARG A 20 -3.18 4.44 18.67
N ARG A 21 -4.36 5.04 18.77
CA ARG A 21 -5.46 4.60 19.63
C ARG A 21 -6.18 3.36 19.09
N LEU A 22 -6.51 3.35 17.80
CA LEU A 22 -7.34 2.31 17.18
C LEU A 22 -6.53 1.06 16.81
N PHE A 23 -5.31 1.24 16.31
CA PHE A 23 -4.54 0.15 15.70
C PHE A 23 -3.24 -0.16 16.44
N HIS A 24 -2.90 0.60 17.48
CA HIS A 24 -1.64 0.46 18.24
C HIS A 24 -0.38 0.52 17.35
N PHE A 25 -0.46 1.29 16.27
CA PHE A 25 0.65 1.55 15.35
C PHE A 25 1.26 2.92 15.59
N VAL A 26 2.54 3.04 15.25
CA VAL A 26 3.25 4.33 15.23
C VAL A 26 3.48 4.70 13.77
N PRO A 27 2.75 5.70 13.23
CA PRO A 27 2.97 6.17 11.88
C PRO A 27 4.28 6.95 11.79
N GLU A 28 5.11 6.57 10.82
CA GLU A 28 6.35 7.22 10.44
C GLU A 28 6.09 7.94 9.11
N ILE A 29 5.94 9.26 9.18
CA ILE A 29 5.62 10.07 8.01
C ILE A 29 6.90 10.36 7.23
N VAL A 30 6.96 9.85 6.01
CA VAL A 30 8.04 10.11 5.06
C VAL A 30 7.58 11.23 4.15
N SER A 31 8.21 12.40 4.31
CA SER A 31 7.92 13.58 3.51
C SER A 31 9.05 13.93 2.56
N CYS A 32 8.69 14.51 1.42
CA CYS A 32 9.61 15.18 0.54
C CYS A 32 10.16 16.46 1.22
N ASP A 33 11.49 16.54 1.43
CA ASP A 33 12.21 17.80 1.62
C ASP A 33 11.91 18.75 0.45
N ARG A 34 11.15 19.81 0.75
CA ARG A 34 10.73 20.84 -0.20
C ARG A 34 11.87 21.75 -0.64
N LYS A 35 13.02 21.74 0.06
CA LYS A 35 14.18 22.58 -0.28
C LYS A 35 15.05 21.97 -1.37
N ARG A 36 14.99 20.64 -1.56
CA ARG A 36 15.71 19.97 -2.65
C ARG A 36 14.98 20.18 -3.97
N LYS A 37 15.72 20.69 -4.96
CA LYS A 37 15.25 20.79 -6.35
C LYS A 37 15.58 19.50 -7.10
N GLY A 38 14.66 19.06 -7.95
CA GLY A 38 14.82 17.86 -8.77
C GLY A 38 14.23 16.60 -8.15
N TRP A 39 14.31 15.50 -8.89
CA TRP A 39 13.80 14.20 -8.45
C TRP A 39 14.76 13.54 -7.47
N TYR A 40 14.23 12.91 -6.43
CA TYR A 40 15.00 12.03 -5.56
C TYR A 40 14.11 10.92 -5.01
N VAL A 41 14.76 9.81 -4.65
CA VAL A 41 14.07 8.62 -4.16
C VAL A 41 13.60 8.84 -2.73
N LEU A 42 12.29 8.72 -2.50
CA LEU A 42 11.74 8.58 -1.16
C LEU A 42 11.92 7.13 -0.67
N PRO A 43 12.42 6.92 0.55
CA PRO A 43 12.67 5.58 1.06
C PRO A 43 11.37 4.78 1.12
N LYS A 44 11.41 3.53 0.63
CA LYS A 44 10.33 2.52 0.70
C LYS A 44 9.01 2.84 -0.03
N ARG A 45 8.86 4.02 -0.65
CA ARG A 45 7.66 4.41 -1.43
C ARG A 45 7.34 3.43 -2.56
N TRP A 46 8.38 2.95 -3.27
CA TRP A 46 8.22 2.03 -4.39
C TRP A 46 7.57 0.69 -3.99
N ILE A 47 7.67 0.26 -2.72
CA ILE A 47 7.09 -1.02 -2.27
C ILE A 47 5.56 -0.95 -2.37
N VAL A 48 4.98 0.15 -1.92
CA VAL A 48 3.54 0.39 -1.93
C VAL A 48 3.05 0.55 -3.38
N GLU A 49 3.71 1.42 -4.15
CA GLU A 49 3.37 1.65 -5.57
C GLU A 49 3.47 0.36 -6.39
N ARG A 50 4.45 -0.50 -6.11
CA ARG A 50 4.59 -1.79 -6.77
C ARG A 50 3.44 -2.73 -6.45
N THR A 51 2.98 -2.79 -5.21
CA THR A 51 1.82 -3.60 -4.82
C THR A 51 0.57 -3.15 -5.57
N PHE A 52 0.31 -1.84 -5.62
CA PHE A 52 -0.80 -1.29 -6.40
C PHE A 52 -0.62 -1.51 -7.91
N GLY A 53 0.60 -1.45 -8.43
CA GLY A 53 0.91 -1.78 -9.82
C GLY A 53 0.59 -3.25 -10.17
N TRP A 54 0.72 -4.19 -9.21
CA TRP A 54 0.26 -5.57 -9.41
C TRP A 54 -1.25 -5.66 -9.42
N PHE A 55 -1.93 -4.97 -8.51
CA PHE A 55 -3.39 -4.96 -8.42
C PHE A 55 -4.07 -4.23 -9.58
N GLY A 56 -3.40 -3.28 -10.23
CA GLY A 56 -3.93 -2.55 -11.38
C GLY A 56 -4.28 -3.41 -12.60
N ARG A 57 -3.85 -4.68 -12.63
CA ARG A 57 -4.27 -5.66 -13.66
C ARG A 57 -5.69 -6.19 -13.45
N LEU A 58 -6.21 -6.09 -12.22
CA LEU A 58 -7.54 -6.53 -11.86
C LEU A 58 -8.51 -5.36 -11.93
N ARG A 59 -9.46 -5.44 -12.87
CA ARG A 59 -10.47 -4.39 -13.07
C ARG A 59 -11.28 -4.09 -11.81
N LEU A 60 -11.53 -5.10 -10.98
CA LEU A 60 -12.22 -4.98 -9.69
C LEU A 60 -11.53 -3.99 -8.74
N LEU A 61 -10.19 -3.98 -8.71
CA LEU A 61 -9.40 -3.14 -7.80
C LEU A 61 -9.02 -1.78 -8.40
N ASN A 62 -9.44 -1.48 -9.63
CA ASN A 62 -9.14 -0.20 -10.28
C ASN A 62 -9.92 0.96 -9.62
N ARG A 63 -11.12 0.67 -9.13
CA ARG A 63 -11.97 1.61 -8.41
C ARG A 63 -12.78 0.83 -7.37
N GLU A 64 -13.05 1.46 -6.24
CA GLU A 64 -13.97 0.90 -5.25
C GLU A 64 -15.39 0.87 -5.84
N TYR A 65 -15.75 -0.25 -6.45
CA TYR A 65 -17.11 -0.49 -6.96
C TYR A 65 -17.99 -1.18 -5.92
N GLU A 66 -17.39 -1.89 -4.96
CA GLU A 66 -18.13 -2.65 -3.96
C GLU A 66 -18.66 -1.78 -2.84
N ARG A 67 -19.89 -2.07 -2.42
CA ARG A 67 -20.56 -1.35 -1.32
C ARG A 67 -20.02 -1.75 0.06
N ARG A 68 -19.45 -2.96 0.19
CA ARG A 68 -19.01 -3.54 1.47
C ARG A 68 -17.49 -3.64 1.49
N THR A 69 -16.88 -3.21 2.59
CA THR A 69 -15.43 -3.34 2.82
C THR A 69 -14.98 -4.80 2.81
N ALA A 70 -15.81 -5.73 3.29
CA ALA A 70 -15.52 -7.16 3.26
C ALA A 70 -15.37 -7.74 1.83
N SER A 71 -16.14 -7.20 0.86
CA SER A 71 -15.99 -7.59 -0.55
C SER A 71 -14.65 -7.11 -1.10
N ASN A 72 -14.32 -5.82 -0.88
CA ASN A 72 -13.02 -5.26 -1.28
C ASN A 72 -11.84 -6.02 -0.66
N GLU A 73 -11.95 -6.43 0.60
CA GLU A 73 -10.93 -7.24 1.27
C GLU A 73 -10.74 -8.59 0.57
N THR A 74 -11.86 -9.24 0.21
CA THR A 74 -11.84 -10.51 -0.54
C THR A 74 -11.15 -10.36 -1.89
N ASP A 75 -11.43 -9.27 -2.62
CA ASP A 75 -10.80 -8.99 -3.91
C ASP A 75 -9.29 -8.81 -3.80
N ILE A 76 -8.81 -8.15 -2.74
CA ILE A 76 -7.37 -8.00 -2.46
C ILE A 76 -6.72 -9.37 -2.20
N TYR A 77 -7.38 -10.28 -1.47
CA TYR A 77 -6.88 -11.63 -1.26
C TYR A 77 -6.81 -12.43 -2.57
N ILE A 78 -7.87 -12.37 -3.39
CA ILE A 78 -7.90 -13.03 -4.70
C ILE A 78 -6.76 -12.51 -5.59
N ALA A 79 -6.55 -11.19 -5.63
CA ALA A 79 -5.46 -10.56 -6.37
C ALA A 79 -4.08 -11.07 -5.94
N SER A 80 -3.89 -11.19 -4.63
CA SER A 80 -2.64 -11.67 -4.03
C SER A 80 -2.39 -13.15 -4.36
N ILE A 81 -3.44 -13.99 -4.32
CA ILE A 81 -3.35 -15.41 -4.69
C ILE A 81 -2.96 -15.56 -6.16
N GLN A 82 -3.62 -14.84 -7.07
CA GLN A 82 -3.29 -14.90 -8.50
C GLN A 82 -1.84 -14.47 -8.78
N LEU A 83 -1.36 -13.43 -8.09
CA LEU A 83 0.03 -12.99 -8.18
C LEU A 83 1.00 -14.08 -7.70
N MET A 84 0.70 -14.75 -6.58
CA MET A 84 1.53 -15.84 -6.06
C MET A 84 1.54 -17.04 -7.01
N LEU A 85 0.37 -17.45 -7.53
CA LEU A 85 0.27 -18.53 -8.51
C LEU A 85 1.07 -18.23 -9.79
N SER A 86 1.01 -16.99 -10.29
CA SER A 86 1.78 -16.56 -11.46
C SER A 86 3.29 -16.64 -11.22
N ARG A 87 3.75 -16.33 -10.00
CA ARG A 87 5.17 -16.46 -9.62
C ARG A 87 5.60 -17.90 -9.50
N LEU A 88 4.75 -18.76 -8.95
CA LEU A 88 5.01 -20.19 -8.82
C LEU A 88 5.06 -20.87 -10.20
N ASN A 89 4.22 -20.49 -11.16
CA ASN A 89 4.27 -21.10 -12.49
C ASN A 89 5.52 -20.70 -13.28
N ARG A 90 6.07 -19.50 -13.03
CA ARG A 90 7.27 -19.01 -13.72
C ARG A 90 8.54 -19.79 -13.37
N THR A 91 8.55 -20.57 -12.29
CA THR A 91 9.70 -21.40 -11.91
C THR A 91 9.78 -22.73 -12.67
N LYS A 92 8.74 -23.12 -13.44
CA LYS A 92 8.73 -24.33 -14.28
C LYS A 92 9.13 -24.05 -15.74
N SER A 93 10.24 -23.32 -15.92
CA SER A 93 10.90 -23.14 -17.21
C SER A 93 12.31 -23.71 -17.07
N THR A 94 12.42 -25.02 -17.06
CA THR A 94 13.68 -25.76 -17.17
C THR A 94 13.40 -27.07 -17.90
#